data_AF-A0A8S9Z0K4-F1
#
_entry.id   AF-A0A8S9Z0K4-F1
#
_cell.length_a   1.000
_cell.length_b   1.000
_cell.length_c   1.000
_cell.angle_alpha   90.00
_cell.angle_beta   90.00
_cell.angle_gamma   90.00
#
_symmetry.space_group_name_H-M   'P 1'
#
loop_
_entity.id
_entity.type
_entity.pdbx_description
1 polymer ?
#
loop_
_entity_poly.entity_id
_entity_poly.type
_entity_poly.pdbx_seq_one_letter_code
_entity_poly.pdbx_strand_id
1 'polypeptide(L)'
;MPKSLFTSSECLALLAVFSDACKEVELLSNIGKQNFPSSSTSTSTGRCTQANPDTLLAELNKIFFQTLLRYEKARSEDYLELPDGTFRKLNDEESTRVKYLEIVSRISATLKNLLCELDESGTFECLERYCQQEQSELDKLATFVGSASAKERDLVKLQNDVQELEKATKEESVAFFSTLEKLKHEFQELREMAKMTIQYKTKEYAAKLLDYQNMQNQRLSILSDEVERVKAVLSQTTRIAEETNSWLCADISTKVNLLDLVPKTDHPDALAKRLASMKKQLEERQALHAQLKEQYETCDAIVLADDREKEAIRLREEYAKRMLLSVIQLQSWWRTMMAVRGIRKRRRRKGRKGGKGKPAATPQPS
;
A
#
# COMPACT_ATOMS: atom_id res chain seq x y z
N MET A 1 57.62 64.00 -34.10
CA MET A 1 58.57 63.31 -35.01
C MET A 1 58.43 61.82 -34.72
N PRO A 2 57.65 61.06 -35.50
CA PRO A 2 57.62 59.61 -35.34
C PRO A 2 59.04 59.08 -35.60
N LYS A 3 59.56 58.29 -34.66
CA LYS A 3 60.88 57.66 -34.82
C LYS A 3 60.73 56.63 -35.92
N SER A 4 61.31 56.87 -37.10
CA SER A 4 61.40 55.82 -38.11
C SER A 4 62.19 54.67 -37.49
N LEU A 5 61.58 53.49 -37.43
CA LEU A 5 62.18 52.30 -36.80
C LEU A 5 63.32 51.72 -37.66
N PHE A 6 63.42 52.16 -38.91
CA PHE A 6 64.36 51.65 -39.90
C PHE A 6 65.25 52.76 -40.47
N THR A 7 66.44 52.37 -40.90
CA THR A 7 67.31 53.21 -41.73
C THR A 7 66.76 53.26 -43.16
N SER A 8 67.05 54.34 -43.91
CA SER A 8 66.52 54.53 -45.28
C SER A 8 66.87 53.38 -46.24
N SER A 9 68.03 52.73 -46.06
CA SER A 9 68.44 51.54 -46.81
C SER A 9 67.62 50.28 -46.46
N GLU A 10 67.19 50.13 -45.22
CA GLU A 10 66.37 49.00 -44.76
C GLU A 10 64.92 49.15 -45.26
N CYS A 11 64.38 50.37 -45.27
CA CYS A 11 63.07 50.64 -45.86
C CYS A 11 63.05 50.29 -47.35
N LEU A 12 64.09 50.67 -48.11
CA LEU A 12 64.21 50.35 -49.53
C LEU A 12 64.30 48.83 -49.80
N ALA A 13 65.05 48.10 -48.98
CA ALA A 13 65.14 46.65 -49.08
C ALA A 13 63.79 45.97 -48.75
N LEU A 14 63.11 46.43 -47.70
CA LEU A 14 61.79 45.92 -47.31
C LEU A 14 60.73 46.24 -48.35
N LEU A 15 60.72 47.46 -48.92
CA LEU A 15 59.82 47.85 -50.01
C LEU A 15 60.00 46.95 -51.24
N ALA A 16 61.24 46.60 -51.61
CA ALA A 16 61.51 45.67 -52.71
C ALA A 16 60.95 44.28 -52.41
N VAL A 17 61.21 43.73 -51.22
CA VAL A 17 60.74 42.40 -50.79
C VAL A 17 59.21 42.34 -50.70
N PHE A 18 58.56 43.36 -50.12
CA PHE A 18 57.10 43.42 -50.05
C PHE A 18 56.44 43.69 -51.40
N SER A 19 57.10 44.46 -52.29
CA SER A 19 56.64 44.65 -53.67
C SER A 19 56.61 43.32 -54.42
N ASP A 20 57.66 42.51 -54.28
CA ASP A 20 57.73 41.21 -54.92
C ASP A 20 56.78 40.20 -54.26
N ALA A 21 56.64 40.21 -52.93
CA ALA A 21 55.64 39.39 -52.23
C ALA A 21 54.19 39.76 -52.62
N CYS A 22 53.89 41.05 -52.80
CA CYS A 22 52.60 41.50 -53.32
C CYS A 22 52.34 40.97 -54.73
N LYS A 23 53.33 41.03 -55.62
CA LYS A 23 53.23 40.49 -56.98
C LYS A 23 53.02 38.98 -56.97
N GLU A 24 53.74 38.24 -56.12
CA GLU A 24 53.59 36.79 -55.99
C GLU A 24 52.22 36.39 -55.43
N VAL A 25 51.72 37.10 -54.41
CA VAL A 25 50.38 36.88 -53.85
C VAL A 25 49.28 37.28 -54.83
N GLU A 26 49.48 38.33 -55.62
CA GLU A 26 48.58 38.69 -56.72
C GLU A 26 48.59 37.63 -57.82
N LEU A 27 49.74 37.06 -58.17
CA LEU A 27 49.83 35.94 -59.10
C LEU A 27 49.07 34.73 -58.56
N LEU A 28 49.20 34.39 -57.27
CA LEU A 28 48.43 33.31 -56.65
C LEU A 28 46.92 33.60 -56.65
N SER A 29 46.51 34.85 -56.38
CA SER A 29 45.11 35.28 -56.49
C SER A 29 44.60 35.19 -57.92
N ASN A 30 45.41 35.57 -58.90
CA ASN A 30 45.06 35.56 -60.32
C ASN A 30 45.01 34.14 -60.89
N ILE A 31 45.92 33.25 -60.50
CA ILE A 31 45.90 31.82 -60.83
C ILE A 31 44.66 31.16 -60.19
N GLY A 32 44.36 31.53 -58.95
CA GLY A 32 43.17 31.06 -58.25
C GLY A 32 41.86 31.52 -58.90
N LYS A 33 41.81 32.77 -59.39
CA LYS A 33 40.67 33.35 -60.12
C LYS A 33 40.54 32.82 -61.54
N GLN A 34 41.63 32.59 -62.28
CA GLN A 34 41.56 32.09 -63.66
C GLN A 34 41.03 30.66 -63.78
N ASN A 35 41.07 29.89 -62.69
CA ASN A 35 40.44 28.57 -62.61
C ASN A 35 38.92 28.60 -62.31
N PHE A 36 38.33 29.80 -62.22
CA PHE A 36 36.89 30.06 -62.22
C PHE A 36 36.58 31.18 -63.22
N PRO A 37 35.89 30.95 -64.34
CA PRO A 37 35.42 32.05 -65.16
C PRO A 37 34.33 32.79 -64.39
N SER A 38 34.65 33.93 -63.78
CA SER A 38 33.66 34.92 -63.41
C SER A 38 33.10 35.52 -64.70
N SER A 39 31.95 35.02 -65.15
CA SER A 39 31.25 35.57 -66.30
C SER A 39 30.65 36.94 -65.94
N SER A 40 31.45 37.99 -65.99
CA SER A 40 30.94 39.34 -66.08
C SER A 40 30.55 39.63 -67.54
N THR A 41 29.27 39.38 -67.87
CA THR A 41 28.68 39.94 -69.10
C THR A 41 27.43 40.74 -68.75
N SER A 42 27.55 42.04 -68.91
CA SER A 42 26.50 43.04 -68.87
C SER A 42 25.66 43.01 -70.14
N THR A 43 24.33 42.91 -70.00
CA THR A 43 23.20 43.33 -70.92
C THR A 43 21.96 42.51 -70.49
N SER A 44 20.70 42.93 -70.48
CA SER A 44 19.98 44.07 -71.05
C SER A 44 18.58 44.19 -70.41
N THR A 45 18.00 45.37 -70.55
CA THR A 45 16.60 45.79 -70.39
C THR A 45 15.50 44.78 -70.78
N GLY A 46 14.45 44.70 -69.95
CA GLY A 46 13.13 44.18 -70.33
C GLY A 46 12.03 44.54 -69.33
N ARG A 47 11.22 45.57 -69.63
CA ARG A 47 9.95 45.88 -68.93
C ARG A 47 8.86 44.93 -69.45
N CYS A 48 8.02 44.37 -68.57
CA CYS A 48 6.56 44.40 -68.78
C CYS A 48 5.79 44.09 -67.49
N THR A 49 4.71 44.85 -67.31
CA THR A 49 3.71 44.85 -66.25
C THR A 49 2.67 43.75 -66.43
N GLN A 50 2.22 43.11 -65.35
CA GLN A 50 0.79 42.85 -65.08
C GLN A 50 0.60 42.47 -63.61
N ALA A 51 -0.51 42.94 -63.01
CA ALA A 51 -0.77 42.89 -61.59
C ALA A 51 -1.63 41.68 -61.18
N ASN A 52 -1.21 41.04 -60.07
CA ASN A 52 -1.96 40.29 -59.04
C ASN A 52 -2.62 38.96 -59.47
N PRO A 53 -2.29 37.82 -58.82
CA PRO A 53 -2.31 37.60 -57.36
C PRO A 53 -0.95 37.21 -56.74
N ASP A 54 0.11 37.20 -57.54
CA ASP A 54 1.44 36.75 -57.13
C ASP A 54 2.21 37.77 -56.30
N THR A 55 1.71 38.98 -56.07
CA THR A 55 2.39 39.99 -55.24
C THR A 55 2.49 39.56 -53.78
N LEU A 56 1.47 38.88 -53.25
CA LEU A 56 1.50 38.36 -51.89
C LEU A 56 2.43 37.15 -51.81
N LEU A 57 2.41 36.26 -52.81
CA LEU A 57 3.31 35.11 -52.90
C LEU A 57 4.76 35.52 -53.18
N ALA A 58 4.97 36.60 -53.94
CA ALA A 58 6.28 37.18 -54.25
C ALA A 58 6.83 37.95 -53.05
N GLU A 59 6.00 38.69 -52.30
CA GLU A 59 6.42 39.30 -51.04
C GLU A 59 6.59 38.23 -49.94
N LEU A 60 5.77 37.17 -49.88
CA LEU A 60 6.00 36.03 -48.98
C LEU A 60 7.26 35.27 -49.37
N ASN A 61 7.50 35.02 -50.65
CA ASN A 61 8.75 34.43 -51.13
C ASN A 61 9.91 35.36 -50.81
N LYS A 62 9.79 36.66 -51.01
CA LYS A 62 10.84 37.64 -50.68
C LYS A 62 11.10 37.72 -49.17
N ILE A 63 10.07 37.66 -48.32
CA ILE A 63 10.21 37.60 -46.86
C ILE A 63 10.78 36.24 -46.43
N PHE A 64 10.31 35.15 -47.01
CA PHE A 64 10.81 33.80 -46.76
C PHE A 64 12.29 33.71 -47.17
N PHE A 65 12.65 34.18 -48.36
CA PHE A 65 14.02 34.28 -48.85
C PHE A 65 14.85 35.26 -48.04
N GLN A 66 14.34 36.41 -47.61
CA GLN A 66 15.07 37.30 -46.70
C GLN A 66 15.26 36.67 -45.31
N THR A 67 14.30 35.90 -44.84
CA THR A 67 14.39 35.19 -43.55
C THR A 67 15.34 34.01 -43.66
N LEU A 68 15.34 33.31 -44.79
CA LEU A 68 16.23 32.21 -45.14
C LEU A 68 17.65 32.73 -45.37
N LEU A 69 17.83 33.86 -46.07
CA LEU A 69 19.10 34.59 -46.15
C LEU A 69 19.57 35.07 -44.77
N ARG A 70 18.69 35.52 -43.89
CA ARG A 70 19.07 35.89 -42.50
C ARG A 70 19.44 34.65 -41.67
N TYR A 71 18.77 33.52 -41.90
CA TYR A 71 19.09 32.23 -41.27
C TYR A 71 20.39 31.62 -41.83
N GLU A 72 20.68 31.83 -43.12
CA GLU A 72 21.90 31.43 -43.84
C GLU A 72 23.08 32.33 -43.49
N LYS A 73 22.90 33.65 -43.38
CA LYS A 73 23.97 34.55 -42.89
C LYS A 73 24.41 34.20 -41.47
N ALA A 74 23.52 33.58 -40.68
CA ALA A 74 23.79 33.06 -39.35
C ALA A 74 24.41 31.64 -39.36
N ARG A 75 24.42 30.97 -40.51
CA ARG A 75 24.86 29.60 -40.71
C ARG A 75 25.76 29.58 -41.94
N SER A 76 27.03 29.95 -41.74
CA SER A 76 28.10 30.05 -42.75
C SER A 76 28.21 28.80 -43.65
N GLU A 77 27.31 28.67 -44.62
CA GLU A 77 27.31 27.68 -45.68
C GLU A 77 27.49 28.43 -47.00
N ASP A 78 28.53 28.04 -47.75
CA ASP A 78 28.96 28.77 -48.92
C ASP A 78 28.05 28.37 -50.12
N TYR A 79 27.37 29.35 -50.72
CA TYR A 79 26.56 29.16 -51.94
C TYR A 79 27.11 30.02 -53.09
N LEU A 80 27.00 29.51 -54.31
CA LEU A 80 27.36 30.20 -55.56
C LEU A 80 26.08 30.59 -56.31
N GLU A 81 25.93 31.88 -56.63
CA GLU A 81 24.84 32.38 -57.48
C GLU A 81 25.12 32.01 -58.94
N LEU A 82 24.25 31.21 -59.54
CA LEU A 82 24.30 30.84 -60.94
C LEU A 82 23.70 31.95 -61.81
N PRO A 83 24.08 32.06 -63.09
CA PRO A 83 23.61 33.11 -64.01
C PRO A 83 22.10 33.09 -64.29
N ASP A 84 21.38 32.06 -63.84
CA ASP A 84 19.92 31.94 -63.88
C ASP A 84 19.22 32.47 -62.61
N GLY A 85 19.97 33.00 -61.64
CA GLY A 85 19.47 33.50 -60.36
C GLY A 85 19.21 32.42 -59.31
N THR A 86 19.62 31.17 -59.58
CA THR A 86 19.53 30.07 -58.60
C THR A 86 20.84 29.90 -57.84
N PHE A 87 20.75 29.45 -56.58
CA PHE A 87 21.92 29.24 -55.73
C PHE A 87 22.22 27.76 -55.59
N ARG A 88 23.48 27.38 -55.84
CA ARG A 88 23.96 26.01 -55.61
C ARG A 88 24.86 25.97 -54.39
N LYS A 89 24.65 24.98 -53.52
CA LYS A 89 25.55 24.68 -52.39
C LYS A 89 26.92 24.30 -52.95
N LEU A 90 27.96 25.03 -52.53
CA LEU A 90 29.35 24.72 -52.90
C LEU A 90 29.68 23.31 -52.38
N ASN A 91 30.37 22.53 -53.21
CA ASN A 91 30.92 21.26 -52.76
C ASN A 91 32.05 21.51 -51.75
N ASP A 92 32.41 20.54 -50.90
CA ASP A 92 33.41 20.75 -49.84
C ASP A 92 34.76 21.28 -50.38
N GLU A 93 35.19 20.78 -51.54
CA GLU A 93 36.40 21.27 -52.23
C GLU A 93 36.27 22.71 -52.74
N GLU A 94 35.09 23.10 -53.20
CA GLU A 94 34.83 24.45 -53.73
C GLU A 94 34.70 25.46 -52.59
N SER A 95 34.03 25.10 -51.48
CA SER A 95 33.97 25.87 -50.23
C SER A 95 35.38 26.12 -49.67
N THR A 96 36.22 25.08 -49.64
CA THR A 96 37.61 25.20 -49.16
C THR A 96 38.43 26.15 -50.04
N ARG A 97 38.22 26.10 -51.37
CA ARG A 97 38.89 27.01 -52.32
C ARG A 97 38.38 28.45 -52.22
N VAL A 98 37.09 28.68 -52.01
CA VAL A 98 36.53 30.03 -51.81
C VAL A 98 37.10 30.67 -50.54
N LYS A 99 37.14 29.93 -49.44
CA LYS A 99 37.78 30.37 -48.19
C LYS A 99 39.27 30.65 -48.37
N TYR A 100 39.97 29.78 -49.12
CA TYR A 100 41.37 30.00 -49.47
C TYR A 100 41.57 31.29 -50.28
N LEU A 101 40.72 31.56 -51.27
CA LEU A 101 40.79 32.79 -52.08
C LEU A 101 40.49 34.05 -51.26
N GLU A 102 39.55 33.96 -50.31
CA GLU A 102 39.24 35.04 -49.39
C GLU A 102 40.43 35.35 -48.46
N ILE A 103 41.08 34.32 -47.92
CA ILE A 103 42.30 34.45 -47.11
C ILE A 103 43.43 35.08 -47.94
N VAL A 104 43.67 34.59 -49.17
CA VAL A 104 44.70 35.13 -50.06
C VAL A 104 44.40 36.58 -50.45
N SER A 105 43.13 36.93 -50.69
CA SER A 105 42.71 38.31 -50.96
C SER A 105 42.92 39.23 -49.75
N ARG A 106 42.62 38.74 -48.53
CA ARG A 106 42.81 39.49 -47.29
C ARG A 106 44.30 39.73 -47.00
N ILE A 107 45.14 38.70 -47.20
CA ILE A 107 46.61 38.81 -47.09
C ILE A 107 47.15 39.80 -48.12
N SER A 108 46.71 39.72 -49.37
CA SER A 108 47.11 40.67 -50.43
C SER A 108 46.77 42.11 -50.06
N ALA A 109 45.57 42.37 -49.53
CA ALA A 109 45.15 43.69 -49.08
C ALA A 109 46.02 44.20 -47.91
N THR A 110 46.35 43.34 -46.94
CA THR A 110 47.22 43.73 -45.81
C THR A 110 48.65 44.02 -46.25
N LEU A 111 49.20 43.27 -47.20
CA LEU A 111 50.54 43.50 -47.74
C LEU A 111 50.61 44.80 -48.56
N LYS A 112 49.56 45.13 -49.32
CA LYS A 112 49.45 46.42 -50.02
C LYS A 112 49.38 47.60 -49.05
N ASN A 113 48.55 47.48 -48.02
CA ASN A 113 48.44 48.53 -47.00
C ASN A 113 49.76 48.70 -46.23
N LEU A 114 50.49 47.61 -45.97
CA LEU A 114 51.82 47.65 -45.37
C LEU A 114 52.86 48.30 -46.30
N LEU A 115 52.78 48.08 -47.61
CA LEU A 115 53.62 48.74 -48.60
C LEU A 115 53.40 50.26 -48.61
N CYS A 116 52.14 50.70 -48.58
CA CYS A 116 51.82 52.12 -48.47
C CYS A 116 52.27 52.70 -47.13
N GLU A 117 52.05 52.00 -46.02
CA GLU A 117 52.47 52.44 -44.68
C GLU A 117 54.00 52.54 -44.55
N LEU A 118 54.73 51.60 -45.16
CA LEU A 118 56.19 51.60 -45.16
C LEU A 118 56.78 52.74 -46.01
N ASP A 119 56.11 53.11 -47.10
CA ASP A 119 56.50 54.23 -47.99
C ASP A 119 56.16 55.60 -47.38
N GLU A 120 55.01 55.73 -46.70
CA GLU A 120 54.51 57.00 -46.15
C GLU A 120 55.03 57.33 -44.74
N SER A 121 55.06 56.35 -43.83
CA SER A 121 55.36 56.57 -42.41
C SER A 121 56.50 55.70 -41.85
N GLY A 122 56.93 54.66 -42.58
CA GLY A 122 58.01 53.76 -42.15
C GLY A 122 57.64 52.90 -40.93
N THR A 123 56.35 52.63 -40.73
CA THR A 123 55.78 51.86 -39.61
C THR A 123 55.14 50.55 -40.09
N PHE A 124 54.82 49.65 -39.16
CA PHE A 124 54.24 48.32 -39.44
C PHE A 124 52.97 48.03 -38.62
N GLU A 125 52.24 49.08 -38.22
CA GLU A 125 51.06 48.95 -37.36
C GLU A 125 49.92 48.16 -38.03
N CYS A 126 49.80 48.20 -39.37
CA CYS A 126 48.79 47.40 -40.08
C CYS A 126 49.00 45.89 -39.93
N LEU A 127 50.26 45.42 -39.95
CA LEU A 127 50.56 44.01 -39.75
C LEU A 127 50.39 43.61 -38.28
N GLU A 128 50.80 44.47 -37.35
CA GLU A 128 50.61 44.23 -35.92
C GLU A 128 49.13 44.11 -35.56
N ARG A 129 48.28 45.02 -36.05
CA ARG A 129 46.81 44.95 -35.89
C ARG A 129 46.23 43.68 -36.50
N TYR A 130 46.69 43.26 -37.67
CA TYR A 130 46.25 42.02 -38.32
C TYR A 130 46.63 40.78 -37.49
N CYS A 131 47.87 40.69 -37.02
CA CYS A 131 48.33 39.59 -36.16
C CYS A 131 47.57 39.55 -34.83
N GLN A 132 47.33 40.69 -34.19
CA GLN A 132 46.52 40.77 -32.97
C GLN A 132 45.07 40.34 -33.21
N GLN A 133 44.48 40.72 -34.35
CA GLN A 133 43.14 40.29 -34.73
C GLN A 133 43.06 38.77 -34.93
N GLU A 134 43.98 38.18 -35.72
CA GLU A 134 44.03 36.72 -35.93
C GLU A 134 44.27 35.96 -34.63
N GLN A 135 45.16 36.45 -33.76
CA GLN A 135 45.38 35.87 -32.44
C GLN A 135 44.10 35.91 -31.59
N SER A 136 43.35 37.00 -31.63
CA SER A 136 42.08 37.12 -30.90
C SER A 136 40.98 36.18 -31.43
N GLU A 137 40.94 35.93 -32.74
CA GLU A 137 40.01 34.96 -33.35
C GLU A 137 40.41 33.52 -32.99
N LEU A 138 41.71 33.21 -32.95
CA LEU A 138 42.21 31.92 -32.47
C LEU A 138 41.85 31.69 -30.99
N ASP A 139 42.00 32.70 -30.14
CA ASP A 139 41.64 32.59 -28.71
C ASP A 139 40.13 32.39 -28.52
N LYS A 140 39.29 33.06 -29.32
CA LYS A 140 37.84 32.81 -29.35
C LYS A 140 37.52 31.37 -29.78
N LEU A 141 38.20 30.85 -30.80
CA LEU A 141 38.00 29.48 -31.24
C LEU A 141 38.43 28.46 -30.17
N ALA A 142 39.57 28.71 -29.50
CA ALA A 142 40.06 27.87 -28.42
C ALA A 142 39.08 27.81 -27.23
N THR A 143 38.51 28.96 -26.83
CA THR A 143 37.49 29.00 -25.76
C THR A 143 36.19 28.30 -26.19
N PHE A 144 35.78 28.43 -27.45
CA PHE A 144 34.62 27.73 -27.99
C PHE A 144 34.82 26.20 -27.98
N VAL A 145 35.97 25.70 -28.44
CA VAL A 145 36.30 24.27 -28.42
C VAL A 145 36.35 23.74 -26.98
N GLY A 146 36.93 24.49 -26.05
CA GLY A 146 36.94 24.13 -24.63
C GLY A 146 35.53 24.03 -24.03
N SER A 147 34.66 24.99 -24.37
CA SER A 147 33.24 24.98 -23.96
C SER A 147 32.47 23.81 -24.58
N ALA A 148 32.69 23.51 -25.86
CA ALA A 148 32.08 22.39 -26.55
C ALA A 148 32.48 21.04 -25.92
N SER A 149 33.78 20.85 -25.64
CA SER A 149 34.28 19.64 -24.96
C SER A 149 33.73 19.49 -23.54
N ALA A 150 33.54 20.58 -22.80
CA ALA A 150 32.90 20.54 -21.48
C ALA A 150 31.44 20.09 -21.58
N LYS A 151 30.67 20.67 -22.52
CA LYS A 151 29.27 20.28 -22.77
C LYS A 151 29.14 18.83 -23.22
N GLU A 152 30.07 18.34 -24.03
CA GLU A 152 30.10 16.94 -24.44
C GLU A 152 30.29 16.00 -23.25
N ARG A 153 31.22 16.33 -22.34
CA ARG A 153 31.39 15.59 -21.08
C ARG A 153 30.15 15.61 -20.20
N ASP A 154 29.46 16.74 -20.13
CA ASP A 154 28.22 16.85 -19.34
C ASP A 154 27.06 16.08 -20.00
N LEU A 155 26.96 16.05 -21.34
CA LEU A 155 26.01 15.22 -22.06
C LEU A 155 26.22 13.74 -21.79
N VAL A 156 27.47 13.26 -21.80
CA VAL A 156 27.78 11.86 -21.49
C VAL A 156 27.38 11.51 -20.06
N LYS A 157 27.63 12.40 -19.09
CA LYS A 157 27.17 12.19 -17.71
C LYS A 157 25.65 12.12 -17.63
N LEU A 158 24.95 13.08 -18.24
CA LEU A 158 23.48 13.11 -18.23
C LEU A 158 22.89 11.86 -18.89
N GLN A 159 23.51 11.34 -19.94
CA GLN A 159 23.12 10.09 -20.57
C GLN A 159 23.28 8.89 -19.64
N ASN A 160 24.37 8.82 -18.87
CA ASN A 160 24.56 7.77 -17.86
C ASN A 160 23.53 7.88 -16.73
N ASP A 161 23.27 9.10 -16.23
CA ASP A 161 22.28 9.35 -15.19
C ASP A 161 20.87 8.92 -15.64
N VAL A 162 20.50 9.20 -16.90
CA VAL A 162 19.23 8.74 -17.49
C VAL A 162 19.16 7.22 -17.55
N GLN A 163 20.24 6.55 -17.98
CA GLN A 163 20.27 5.08 -18.03
C GLN A 163 20.18 4.44 -16.64
N GLU A 164 20.84 5.02 -15.64
CA GLU A 164 20.76 4.56 -14.26
C GLU A 164 19.35 4.74 -13.70
N LEU A 165 18.72 5.88 -13.97
CA LEU A 165 17.36 6.15 -13.53
C LEU A 165 16.33 5.24 -14.24
N GLU A 166 16.50 4.95 -15.52
CA GLU A 166 15.69 3.95 -16.24
C GLU A 166 15.85 2.54 -15.65
N LYS A 167 17.05 2.18 -15.21
CA LYS A 167 17.30 0.88 -14.58
C LYS A 167 16.63 0.81 -13.20
N ALA A 168 16.83 1.83 -12.37
CA ALA A 168 16.24 1.92 -11.04
C ALA A 168 14.71 1.88 -11.10
N THR A 169 14.09 2.64 -12.02
CA THR A 169 12.63 2.64 -12.20
C THR A 169 12.08 1.28 -12.65
N LYS A 170 12.81 0.54 -13.50
CA LYS A 170 12.44 -0.84 -13.88
C LYS A 170 12.54 -1.80 -12.70
N GLU A 171 13.60 -1.72 -11.91
CA GLU A 171 13.79 -2.54 -10.71
C GLU A 171 12.69 -2.29 -9.67
N GLU A 172 12.38 -1.01 -9.40
CA GLU A 172 11.26 -0.62 -8.54
C GLU A 172 9.93 -1.13 -9.08
N SER A 173 9.67 -0.99 -10.38
CA SER A 173 8.44 -1.49 -11.00
C SER A 173 8.26 -3.00 -10.80
N VAL A 174 9.32 -3.80 -11.00
CA VAL A 174 9.28 -5.25 -10.76
C VAL A 174 9.03 -5.57 -9.28
N ALA A 175 9.65 -4.82 -8.35
CA ALA A 175 9.41 -4.98 -6.93
C ALA A 175 7.95 -4.63 -6.56
N PHE A 176 7.40 -3.56 -7.11
CA PHE A 176 5.99 -3.19 -6.93
C PHE A 176 5.04 -4.27 -7.46
N PHE A 177 5.28 -4.82 -8.66
CA PHE A 177 4.46 -5.91 -9.19
C PHE A 177 4.54 -7.17 -8.31
N SER A 178 5.73 -7.55 -7.83
CA SER A 178 5.89 -8.69 -6.94
C SER A 178 5.15 -8.51 -5.60
N THR A 179 5.21 -7.31 -5.02
CA THR A 179 4.46 -7.00 -3.79
C THR A 179 2.94 -7.01 -4.01
N LEU A 180 2.49 -6.50 -5.16
CA LEU A 180 1.07 -6.51 -5.55
C LEU A 180 0.55 -7.94 -5.74
N GLU A 181 1.33 -8.82 -6.38
CA GLU A 181 0.98 -10.24 -6.52
C GLU A 181 0.88 -10.96 -5.18
N LYS A 182 1.86 -10.75 -4.28
CA LYS A 182 1.80 -11.30 -2.91
C LYS A 182 0.56 -10.83 -2.17
N LEU A 183 0.27 -9.53 -2.22
CA LEU A 183 -0.89 -8.95 -1.55
C LEU A 183 -2.21 -9.49 -2.13
N LYS A 184 -2.27 -9.70 -3.45
CA LYS A 184 -3.42 -10.34 -4.10
C LYS A 184 -3.63 -11.77 -3.61
N HIS A 185 -2.55 -12.55 -3.47
CA HIS A 185 -2.62 -13.90 -2.92
C HIS A 185 -3.10 -13.90 -1.46
N GLU A 186 -2.51 -13.06 -0.61
CA GLU A 186 -2.92 -12.91 0.80
C GLU A 186 -4.40 -12.51 0.92
N PHE A 187 -4.86 -11.59 0.08
CA PHE A 187 -6.27 -11.18 0.06
C PHE A 187 -7.20 -12.33 -0.36
N GLN A 188 -6.80 -13.15 -1.33
CA GLN A 188 -7.57 -14.31 -1.75
C GLN A 188 -7.63 -15.38 -0.65
N GLU A 189 -6.53 -15.63 0.05
CA GLU A 189 -6.49 -16.55 1.20
C GLU A 189 -7.40 -16.08 2.34
N LEU A 190 -7.32 -14.78 2.71
CA LEU A 190 -8.18 -14.19 3.73
C LEU A 190 -9.67 -14.30 3.36
N ARG A 191 -10.01 -14.08 2.09
CA ARG A 191 -11.38 -14.23 1.60
C ARG A 191 -11.90 -15.65 1.75
N GLU A 192 -11.13 -16.66 1.37
CA GLU A 192 -11.53 -18.06 1.53
C GLU A 192 -11.59 -18.47 3.02
N MET A 193 -10.65 -18.00 3.85
CA MET A 193 -10.70 -18.21 5.30
C MET A 193 -11.93 -17.60 5.95
N ALA A 194 -12.32 -16.38 5.54
CA ALA A 194 -13.53 -15.73 6.02
C ALA A 194 -14.79 -16.52 5.63
N LYS A 195 -14.86 -16.98 4.37
CA LYS A 195 -15.96 -17.83 3.87
C LYS A 195 -16.06 -19.14 4.65
N MET A 196 -14.95 -19.82 4.87
CA MET A 196 -14.90 -21.06 5.67
C MET A 196 -15.30 -20.82 7.12
N THR A 197 -14.87 -19.72 7.72
CA THR A 197 -15.22 -19.34 9.09
C THR A 197 -16.71 -19.10 9.23
N ILE A 198 -17.31 -18.35 8.29
CA ILE A 198 -18.76 -18.12 8.25
C ILE A 198 -19.50 -19.45 8.15
N GLN A 199 -19.15 -20.31 7.19
CA GLN A 199 -19.80 -21.61 7.02
C GLN A 199 -19.69 -22.50 8.27
N TYR A 200 -18.50 -22.56 8.87
CA TYR A 200 -18.27 -23.32 10.10
C TYR A 200 -19.12 -22.79 11.24
N LYS A 201 -19.11 -21.47 11.46
CA LYS A 201 -19.89 -20.85 12.54
C LYS A 201 -21.39 -21.02 12.34
N THR A 202 -21.89 -20.85 11.12
CA THR A 202 -23.30 -21.10 10.80
C THR A 202 -23.69 -22.54 11.14
N LYS A 203 -22.88 -23.54 10.76
CA LYS A 203 -23.14 -24.95 11.11
C LYS A 203 -23.07 -25.20 12.62
N GLU A 204 -22.08 -24.62 13.31
CA GLU A 204 -21.93 -24.73 14.76
C GLU A 204 -23.16 -24.18 15.49
N TYR A 205 -23.65 -22.99 15.11
CA TYR A 205 -24.84 -22.40 15.72
C TYR A 205 -26.12 -23.17 15.37
N ALA A 206 -26.25 -23.66 14.13
CA ALA A 206 -27.40 -24.48 13.74
C ALA A 206 -27.47 -25.79 14.56
N ALA A 207 -26.33 -26.45 14.79
CA ALA A 207 -26.27 -27.64 15.62
C ALA A 207 -26.66 -27.35 17.07
N LYS A 208 -26.09 -26.29 17.67
CA LYS A 208 -26.45 -25.86 19.04
C LYS A 208 -27.93 -25.50 19.17
N LEU A 209 -28.51 -24.85 18.16
CA LEU A 209 -29.93 -24.50 18.15
C LEU A 209 -30.79 -25.76 18.11
N LEU A 210 -30.44 -26.73 17.26
CA LEU A 210 -31.13 -28.02 17.17
C LEU A 210 -31.07 -28.80 18.48
N ASP A 211 -29.90 -28.88 19.11
CA ASP A 211 -29.72 -29.54 20.40
C ASP A 211 -30.56 -28.88 21.50
N TYR A 212 -30.58 -27.54 21.53
CA TYR A 212 -31.41 -26.79 22.47
C TYR A 212 -32.90 -27.03 22.22
N GLN A 213 -33.34 -27.01 20.97
CA GLN A 213 -34.72 -27.30 20.60
C GLN A 213 -35.13 -28.72 21.01
N ASN A 214 -34.27 -29.72 20.79
CA ASN A 214 -34.51 -31.09 21.22
C ASN A 214 -34.63 -31.20 22.74
N MET A 215 -33.75 -30.54 23.51
CA MET A 215 -33.84 -30.49 24.97
C MET A 215 -35.16 -29.86 25.45
N GLN A 216 -35.60 -28.78 24.81
CA GLN A 216 -36.87 -28.14 25.15
C GLN A 216 -38.06 -29.03 24.81
N ASN A 217 -38.05 -29.69 23.65
CA ASN A 217 -39.10 -30.63 23.26
C ASN A 217 -39.20 -31.81 24.22
N GLN A 218 -38.07 -32.35 24.68
CA GLN A 218 -38.06 -33.41 25.69
C GLN A 218 -38.66 -32.95 27.02
N ARG A 219 -38.31 -31.75 27.49
CA ARG A 219 -38.91 -31.16 28.71
C ARG A 219 -40.41 -30.94 28.57
N LEU A 220 -40.84 -30.44 27.42
CA LEU A 220 -42.26 -30.27 27.11
C LEU A 220 -43.00 -31.60 27.07
N SER A 221 -42.40 -32.65 26.49
CA SER A 221 -42.96 -34.01 26.48
C SER A 221 -43.16 -34.53 27.91
N ILE A 222 -42.12 -34.45 28.75
CA ILE A 222 -42.20 -34.90 30.15
C ILE A 222 -43.30 -34.14 30.91
N LEU A 223 -43.38 -32.82 30.73
CA LEU A 223 -44.40 -32.01 31.37
C LEU A 223 -45.81 -32.36 30.86
N SER A 224 -45.94 -32.63 29.57
CA SER A 224 -47.21 -33.07 28.97
C SER A 224 -47.66 -34.42 29.55
N ASP A 225 -46.75 -35.38 29.64
CA ASP A 225 -47.04 -36.70 30.22
C ASP A 225 -47.48 -36.59 31.68
N GLU A 226 -46.82 -35.72 32.45
CA GLU A 226 -47.17 -35.44 33.84
C GLU A 226 -48.55 -34.78 33.98
N VAL A 227 -48.87 -33.83 33.10
CA VAL A 227 -50.20 -33.20 33.06
C VAL A 227 -51.28 -34.24 32.77
N GLU A 228 -51.07 -35.13 31.79
CA GLU A 228 -52.02 -36.20 31.47
C GLU A 228 -52.16 -37.21 32.61
N ARG A 229 -51.06 -37.55 33.30
CA ARG A 229 -51.09 -38.40 34.49
C ARG A 229 -51.91 -37.76 35.61
N VAL A 230 -51.71 -36.47 35.89
CA VAL A 230 -52.47 -35.74 36.92
C VAL A 230 -53.95 -35.65 36.54
N LYS A 231 -54.28 -35.38 35.27
CA LYS A 231 -55.68 -35.42 34.79
C LYS A 231 -56.33 -36.78 35.00
N ALA A 232 -55.61 -37.87 34.68
CA ALA A 232 -56.11 -39.22 34.89
C ALA A 232 -56.38 -39.50 36.38
N VAL A 233 -55.45 -39.15 37.26
CA VAL A 233 -55.64 -39.27 38.72
C VAL A 233 -56.83 -38.45 39.19
N LEU A 234 -56.95 -37.19 38.75
CA LEU A 234 -58.06 -36.32 39.10
C LEU A 234 -59.40 -36.93 38.69
N SER A 235 -59.51 -37.41 37.44
CA SER A 235 -60.73 -38.05 36.94
C SER A 235 -61.12 -39.30 37.75
N GLN A 236 -60.13 -40.10 38.15
CA GLN A 236 -60.34 -41.28 38.99
C GLN A 236 -60.79 -40.89 40.40
N THR A 237 -60.16 -39.86 41.00
CA THR A 237 -60.55 -39.39 42.34
C THR A 237 -61.97 -38.80 42.34
N THR A 238 -62.34 -38.05 41.31
CA THR A 238 -63.70 -37.52 41.13
C THR A 238 -64.70 -38.66 41.03
N ARG A 239 -64.41 -39.68 40.21
CA ARG A 239 -65.26 -40.87 40.09
C ARG A 239 -65.43 -41.62 41.41
N ILE A 240 -64.33 -41.90 42.13
CA ILE A 240 -64.40 -42.57 43.44
C ILE A 240 -65.20 -41.73 44.45
N ALA A 241 -65.03 -40.41 44.43
CA ALA A 241 -65.78 -39.50 45.30
C ALA A 241 -67.28 -39.54 44.99
N GLU A 242 -67.67 -39.53 43.72
CA GLU A 242 -69.06 -39.67 43.28
C GLU A 242 -69.66 -41.04 43.69
N GLU A 243 -68.94 -42.14 43.46
CA GLU A 243 -69.33 -43.50 43.86
C GLU A 243 -69.49 -43.60 45.39
N THR A 244 -68.54 -43.05 46.14
CA THR A 244 -68.58 -43.03 47.61
C THR A 244 -69.74 -42.18 48.12
N ASN A 245 -69.96 -41.00 47.54
CA ASN A 245 -71.06 -40.13 47.91
C ASN A 245 -72.41 -40.78 47.59
N SER A 246 -72.54 -41.42 46.43
CA SER A 246 -73.74 -42.18 46.05
C SER A 246 -74.02 -43.32 47.04
N TRP A 247 -73.00 -44.10 47.41
CA TRP A 247 -73.10 -45.15 48.41
C TRP A 247 -73.48 -44.62 49.79
N LEU A 248 -72.84 -43.54 50.26
CA LEU A 248 -73.17 -42.90 51.54
C LEU A 248 -74.60 -42.37 51.57
N CYS A 249 -75.05 -41.69 50.51
CA CYS A 249 -76.43 -41.24 50.40
C CYS A 249 -77.41 -42.42 50.47
N ALA A 250 -77.12 -43.52 49.76
CA ALA A 250 -77.94 -44.72 49.80
C ALA A 250 -77.96 -45.35 51.20
N ASP A 251 -76.81 -45.52 51.86
CA ASP A 251 -76.74 -46.06 53.22
C ASP A 251 -77.49 -45.16 54.22
N ILE A 252 -77.25 -43.84 54.19
CA ILE A 252 -77.98 -42.88 55.03
C ILE A 252 -79.49 -43.02 54.83
N SER A 253 -79.98 -43.08 53.58
CA SER A 253 -81.40 -43.31 53.31
C SER A 253 -81.90 -44.62 53.91
N THR A 254 -81.14 -45.73 53.80
CA THR A 254 -81.54 -47.00 54.45
C THR A 254 -81.55 -46.90 55.97
N LYS A 255 -80.57 -46.22 56.59
CA LYS A 255 -80.50 -46.04 58.04
C LYS A 255 -81.61 -45.15 58.57
N VAL A 256 -81.94 -44.08 57.87
CA VAL A 256 -83.09 -43.20 58.21
C VAL A 256 -84.38 -44.02 58.18
N ASN A 257 -84.60 -44.81 57.11
CA ASN A 257 -85.77 -45.69 57.02
C ASN A 257 -85.81 -46.76 58.14
N LEU A 258 -84.65 -47.26 58.58
CA LEU A 258 -84.57 -48.20 59.72
C LEU A 258 -84.76 -47.50 61.08
N LEU A 259 -84.31 -46.26 61.23
CA LEU A 259 -84.51 -45.46 62.45
C LEU A 259 -85.99 -45.21 62.72
N ASP A 260 -86.80 -45.03 61.66
CA ASP A 260 -88.26 -44.94 61.77
C ASP A 260 -88.89 -46.23 62.32
N LEU A 261 -88.19 -47.37 62.25
CA LEU A 261 -88.62 -48.69 62.73
C LEU A 261 -88.06 -49.06 64.11
N VAL A 262 -87.08 -48.32 64.64
CA VAL A 262 -86.50 -48.57 65.97
C VAL A 262 -87.31 -47.79 67.01
N PRO A 263 -87.94 -48.47 68.00
CA PRO A 263 -88.53 -47.78 69.15
C PRO A 263 -87.42 -46.98 69.84
N LYS A 264 -87.68 -45.72 70.20
CA LYS A 264 -86.74 -44.86 70.95
C LYS A 264 -86.47 -45.48 72.33
N THR A 265 -85.57 -46.46 72.40
CA THR A 265 -85.13 -47.10 73.63
C THR A 265 -83.89 -46.37 74.12
N ASP A 266 -84.09 -45.51 75.11
CA ASP A 266 -83.04 -44.86 75.89
C ASP A 266 -82.22 -45.91 76.65
N HIS A 267 -81.00 -46.22 76.21
CA HIS A 267 -80.03 -46.99 77.00
C HIS A 267 -78.75 -46.15 77.18
N PRO A 268 -78.80 -45.11 78.05
CA PRO A 268 -77.71 -44.16 78.24
C PRO A 268 -76.41 -44.81 78.72
N ASP A 269 -76.48 -45.91 79.47
CA ASP A 269 -75.31 -46.57 80.06
C ASP A 269 -74.42 -47.29 79.04
N ALA A 270 -75.03 -47.90 78.01
CA ALA A 270 -74.29 -48.55 76.92
C ALA A 270 -73.57 -47.51 76.05
N LEU A 271 -74.21 -46.36 75.82
CA LEU A 271 -73.64 -45.22 75.11
C LEU A 271 -72.48 -44.59 75.91
N ALA A 272 -72.64 -44.41 77.23
CA ALA A 272 -71.60 -43.87 78.09
C ALA A 272 -70.31 -44.72 78.08
N LYS A 273 -70.44 -46.06 78.16
CA LYS A 273 -69.29 -46.98 78.05
C LYS A 273 -68.59 -46.89 76.70
N ARG A 274 -69.36 -46.79 75.61
CA ARG A 274 -68.82 -46.66 74.25
C ARG A 274 -68.11 -45.31 74.06
N LEU A 275 -68.67 -44.24 74.59
CA LEU A 275 -68.07 -42.89 74.56
C LEU A 275 -66.76 -42.84 75.35
N ALA A 276 -66.70 -43.50 76.52
CA ALA A 276 -65.46 -43.65 77.29
C ALA A 276 -64.38 -44.43 76.51
N SER A 277 -64.75 -45.52 75.82
CA SER A 277 -63.81 -46.27 74.98
C SER A 277 -63.27 -45.45 73.81
N MET A 278 -64.12 -44.62 73.17
CA MET A 278 -63.70 -43.76 72.08
C MET A 278 -62.80 -42.61 72.55
N LYS A 279 -63.05 -42.04 73.74
CA LYS A 279 -62.14 -41.05 74.33
C LYS A 279 -60.75 -41.63 74.58
N LYS A 280 -60.68 -42.85 75.13
CA LYS A 280 -59.40 -43.53 75.35
C LYS A 280 -58.64 -43.79 74.04
N GLN A 281 -59.33 -44.27 73.00
CA GLN A 281 -58.71 -44.47 71.68
C GLN A 281 -58.26 -43.15 71.03
N LEU A 282 -58.98 -42.06 71.27
CA LEU A 282 -58.61 -40.74 70.78
C LEU A 282 -57.33 -40.24 71.46
N GLU A 283 -57.22 -40.38 72.78
CA GLU A 283 -56.02 -40.02 73.55
C GLU A 283 -54.79 -40.84 73.10
N GLU A 284 -54.95 -42.16 72.91
CA GLU A 284 -53.89 -43.04 72.40
C GLU A 284 -53.42 -42.61 71.00
N ARG A 285 -54.35 -42.27 70.09
CA ARG A 285 -54.01 -41.78 68.75
C ARG A 285 -53.38 -40.39 68.75
N GLN A 286 -53.80 -39.51 69.66
CA GLN A 286 -53.20 -38.18 69.82
C GLN A 286 -51.75 -38.29 70.31
N ALA A 287 -51.48 -39.19 71.26
CA ALA A 287 -50.12 -39.46 71.72
C ALA A 287 -49.23 -40.02 70.59
N LEU A 288 -49.74 -40.98 69.82
CA LEU A 288 -49.03 -41.52 68.66
C LEU A 288 -48.73 -40.43 67.61
N HIS A 289 -49.70 -39.57 67.32
CA HIS A 289 -49.54 -38.47 66.37
C HIS A 289 -48.48 -37.45 66.84
N ALA A 290 -48.42 -37.13 68.14
CA ALA A 290 -47.39 -36.26 68.69
C ALA A 290 -45.99 -36.87 68.52
N GLN A 291 -45.84 -38.17 68.77
CA GLN A 291 -44.57 -38.89 68.60
C GLN A 291 -44.12 -38.94 67.13
N LEU A 292 -45.05 -39.23 66.21
CA LEU A 292 -44.77 -39.20 64.76
C LEU A 292 -44.33 -37.81 64.31
N LYS A 293 -44.98 -36.75 64.81
CA LYS A 293 -44.62 -35.38 64.46
C LYS A 293 -43.17 -35.04 64.86
N GLU A 294 -42.74 -35.44 66.05
CA GLU A 294 -41.36 -35.25 66.52
C GLU A 294 -40.35 -36.04 65.66
N GLN A 295 -40.70 -37.26 65.24
CA GLN A 295 -39.87 -38.06 64.33
C GLN A 295 -39.76 -37.42 62.94
N TYR A 296 -40.84 -36.84 62.41
CA TYR A 296 -40.79 -36.10 61.15
C TYR A 296 -39.94 -34.84 61.25
N GLU A 297 -40.09 -34.06 62.33
CA GLU A 297 -39.29 -32.84 62.55
C GLU A 297 -37.78 -33.16 62.65
N THR A 298 -37.42 -34.27 63.30
CA THR A 298 -36.02 -34.72 63.38
C THR A 298 -35.48 -35.22 62.04
N CYS A 299 -36.27 -35.98 61.27
CA CYS A 299 -35.90 -36.39 59.91
C CYS A 299 -35.71 -35.18 58.98
N ASP A 300 -36.64 -34.22 59.00
CA ASP A 300 -36.55 -33.01 58.18
C ASP A 300 -35.32 -32.18 58.54
N ALA A 301 -34.98 -32.07 59.83
CA ALA A 301 -33.77 -31.39 60.27
C ALA A 301 -32.49 -32.05 59.73
N ILE A 302 -32.45 -33.38 59.65
CA ILE A 302 -31.32 -34.14 59.09
C ILE A 302 -31.21 -33.91 57.58
N VAL A 303 -32.33 -33.97 56.85
CA VAL A 303 -32.35 -33.73 55.39
C VAL A 303 -31.89 -32.30 55.08
N LEU A 304 -32.38 -31.32 55.82
CA LEU A 304 -31.95 -29.92 55.66
C LEU A 304 -30.48 -29.72 55.98
N ALA A 305 -29.91 -30.47 56.93
CA ALA A 305 -28.48 -30.43 57.23
C ALA A 305 -27.64 -31.03 56.09
N ASP A 306 -28.04 -32.19 55.56
CA ASP A 306 -27.38 -32.86 54.43
C ASP A 306 -27.44 -32.00 53.15
N ASP A 307 -28.59 -31.37 52.87
CA ASP A 307 -28.72 -30.46 51.72
C ASP A 307 -27.82 -29.22 51.85
N ARG A 308 -27.68 -28.65 53.06
CA ARG A 308 -26.74 -27.55 53.32
C ARG A 308 -25.29 -27.97 53.13
N GLU A 309 -24.94 -29.19 53.53
CA GLU A 309 -23.59 -29.72 53.38
C GLU A 309 -23.25 -29.96 51.90
N LYS A 310 -24.15 -30.60 51.14
CA LYS A 310 -23.99 -30.79 49.69
C LYS A 310 -23.84 -29.47 48.95
N GLU A 311 -24.65 -28.48 49.32
CA GLU A 311 -24.60 -27.15 48.71
C GLU A 311 -23.29 -26.43 49.03
N ALA A 312 -22.79 -26.54 50.27
CA ALA A 312 -21.49 -26.01 50.66
C ALA A 312 -20.33 -26.67 49.89
N ILE A 313 -20.39 -27.98 49.67
CA ILE A 313 -19.40 -28.71 48.85
C ILE A 313 -19.45 -28.22 47.40
N ARG A 314 -20.64 -28.12 46.81
CA ARG A 314 -20.85 -27.62 45.44
C ARG A 314 -20.26 -26.22 45.25
N LEU A 315 -20.52 -25.30 46.18
CA LEU A 315 -19.98 -23.94 46.18
C LEU A 315 -18.45 -23.91 46.25
N ARG A 316 -17.84 -24.76 47.08
CA ARG A 316 -16.36 -24.87 47.16
C ARG A 316 -15.76 -25.37 45.85
N GLU A 317 -16.37 -26.38 45.23
CA GLU A 317 -15.91 -26.91 43.94
C GLU A 317 -16.04 -25.88 42.81
N GLU A 318 -17.15 -25.15 42.75
CA GLU A 318 -17.34 -24.08 41.78
C GLU A 318 -16.30 -22.97 41.94
N TYR A 319 -16.03 -22.57 43.19
CA TYR A 319 -15.00 -21.58 43.48
C TYR A 319 -13.61 -22.06 43.04
N ALA A 320 -13.26 -23.31 43.35
CA ALA A 320 -11.99 -23.91 42.93
C ALA A 320 -11.86 -23.96 41.40
N LYS A 321 -12.92 -24.34 40.67
CA LYS A 321 -12.96 -24.33 39.20
C LYS A 321 -12.76 -22.93 38.63
N ARG A 322 -13.45 -21.92 39.17
CA ARG A 322 -13.29 -20.51 38.75
C ARG A 322 -11.87 -20.02 39.00
N MET A 323 -11.30 -20.33 40.16
CA MET A 323 -9.93 -19.95 40.51
C MET A 323 -8.92 -20.59 39.56
N LEU A 324 -9.07 -21.87 39.24
CA LEU A 324 -8.22 -22.56 38.28
C LEU A 324 -8.28 -21.94 36.89
N LEU A 325 -9.48 -21.61 36.39
CA LEU A 325 -9.66 -20.93 35.11
C LEU A 325 -8.98 -19.57 35.09
N SER A 326 -9.15 -18.76 36.15
CA SER A 326 -8.47 -17.46 36.30
C SER A 326 -6.95 -17.61 36.29
N VAL A 327 -6.40 -18.63 36.98
CA VAL A 327 -4.96 -18.92 36.94
C VAL A 327 -4.49 -19.28 35.53
N ILE A 328 -5.24 -20.11 34.80
CA ILE A 328 -4.91 -20.48 33.41
C ILE A 328 -4.95 -19.24 32.51
N GLN A 329 -5.96 -18.40 32.65
CA GLN A 329 -6.07 -17.14 31.91
C GLN A 329 -4.89 -16.22 32.21
N LEU A 330 -4.54 -16.02 33.48
CA LEU A 330 -3.40 -15.21 33.88
C LEU A 330 -2.07 -15.78 33.34
N GLN A 331 -1.88 -17.11 33.42
CA GLN A 331 -0.71 -17.77 32.84
C GLN A 331 -0.65 -17.60 31.32
N SER A 332 -1.78 -17.71 30.62
CA SER A 332 -1.86 -17.54 29.18
C SER A 332 -1.55 -16.09 28.78
N TRP A 333 -2.14 -15.11 29.46
CA TRP A 333 -1.88 -13.69 29.29
C TRP A 333 -0.40 -13.38 29.53
N TRP A 334 0.20 -13.92 30.59
CA TRP A 334 1.62 -13.71 30.88
C TRP A 334 2.53 -14.36 29.82
N ARG A 335 2.20 -15.57 29.34
CA ARG A 335 2.94 -16.21 28.24
C ARG A 335 2.87 -15.38 26.96
N THR A 336 1.70 -14.84 26.63
CA THR A 336 1.50 -13.94 25.49
C THR A 336 2.29 -12.64 25.66
N MET A 337 2.25 -12.02 26.85
CA MET A 337 2.98 -10.78 27.13
C MET A 337 4.50 -10.99 27.06
N MET A 338 5.01 -12.11 27.54
CA MET A 338 6.43 -12.48 27.39
C MET A 338 6.83 -12.63 25.91
N ALA A 339 5.95 -13.20 25.08
CA ALA A 339 6.20 -13.33 23.63
C ALA A 339 6.21 -11.97 22.94
N VAL A 340 5.20 -11.12 23.20
CA VAL A 340 5.08 -9.76 22.62
C VAL A 340 6.24 -8.86 23.03
N ARG A 341 6.67 -8.92 24.30
CA ARG A 341 7.77 -8.10 24.82
C ARG A 341 9.17 -8.71 24.63
N GLY A 342 9.28 -9.86 23.95
CA GLY A 342 10.57 -10.52 23.69
C GLY A 342 11.33 -10.99 24.94
N ILE A 343 10.64 -11.19 26.06
CA ILE A 343 11.25 -11.58 27.34
C ILE A 343 11.64 -13.06 27.27
N ARG A 344 12.91 -13.34 26.94
CA ARG A 344 13.44 -14.71 26.86
C ARG A 344 13.55 -15.33 28.25
N LYS A 345 12.94 -16.50 28.43
CA LYS A 345 13.15 -17.34 29.63
C LYS A 345 14.63 -17.71 29.72
N ARG A 346 15.29 -17.32 30.81
CA ARG A 346 16.68 -17.71 31.12
C ARG A 346 16.75 -19.25 31.09
N ARG A 347 17.43 -19.82 30.09
CA ARG A 347 17.62 -21.28 29.95
C ARG A 347 18.20 -21.81 31.25
N ARG A 348 17.45 -22.59 32.02
CA ARG A 348 17.99 -23.32 33.17
C ARG A 348 19.07 -24.25 32.64
N ARG A 349 20.32 -24.04 33.08
CA ARG A 349 21.43 -24.98 32.86
C ARG A 349 20.96 -26.36 33.31
N LYS A 350 21.11 -27.34 32.42
CA LYS A 350 20.76 -28.74 32.64
C LYS A 350 21.61 -29.25 33.81
N GLY A 351 21.03 -29.27 35.00
CA GLY A 351 21.65 -29.82 36.21
C GLY A 351 21.91 -31.32 36.03
N ARG A 352 23.13 -31.72 36.37
CA ARG A 352 23.64 -33.09 36.38
C ARG A 352 22.67 -34.04 37.08
N LYS A 353 22.47 -35.20 36.47
CA LYS A 353 21.72 -36.35 37.00
C LYS A 353 22.51 -36.99 38.15
N GLY A 354 21.95 -36.98 39.35
CA GLY A 354 22.36 -37.75 40.53
C GLY A 354 21.26 -37.56 41.57
N GLY A 355 20.79 -38.52 42.34
CA GLY A 355 21.05 -39.94 42.54
C GLY A 355 19.85 -40.48 43.34
N LYS A 356 19.71 -41.80 43.40
CA LYS A 356 18.60 -42.58 43.98
C LYS A 356 18.24 -42.27 45.46
N GLY A 357 16.97 -42.58 45.80
CA GLY A 357 16.46 -42.93 47.14
C GLY A 357 15.44 -41.92 47.67
N LYS A 358 14.25 -42.23 48.20
CA LYS A 358 13.59 -43.45 48.73
C LYS A 358 12.08 -43.08 48.91
N PRO A 359 11.10 -44.02 48.93
CA PRO A 359 9.68 -43.68 48.78
C PRO A 359 8.90 -43.52 50.10
N ALA A 360 7.76 -42.84 49.95
CA ALA A 360 6.47 -42.95 50.66
C ALA A 360 6.35 -42.60 52.17
N ALA A 361 5.51 -41.61 52.44
CA ALA A 361 4.65 -41.56 53.64
C ALA A 361 3.28 -40.96 53.23
N THR A 362 2.27 -41.82 53.28
CA THR A 362 0.83 -41.53 53.19
C THR A 362 0.38 -40.74 54.42
N PRO A 363 -0.55 -39.77 54.30
CA PRO A 363 -1.38 -39.38 55.44
C PRO A 363 -2.74 -40.10 55.38
N GLN A 364 -3.12 -40.70 56.51
CA GLN A 364 -4.49 -41.15 56.77
C GLN A 364 -5.43 -39.95 56.91
N PRO A 365 -6.71 -40.07 56.51
CA PRO A 365 -7.75 -39.12 56.91
C PRO A 365 -8.28 -39.50 58.30
N SER A 366 -8.44 -38.48 59.15
CA SER A 366 -9.34 -38.49 60.32
C SER A 366 -10.71 -38.00 59.92
#